data_AF-A0A4D4JQ58-F1
#
_entry.id   AF-A0A4D4JQ58-F1
#
_cell.length_a   1.000
_cell.length_b   1.000
_cell.length_c   1.000
_cell.angle_alpha   90.00
_cell.angle_beta   90.00
_cell.angle_gamma   90.00
#
_symmetry.space_group_name_H-M   'P 1'
#
loop_
_entity.id
_entity.type
_entity.pdbx_description
1 polymer ?
#
loop_
_entity_poly.entity_id
_entity_poly.type
_entity_poly.pdbx_seq_one_letter_code
_entity_poly.pdbx_strand_id
1 'polypeptide(L)'
;MKGFLYVCLFSNGHIKVGRSIDPESRIASHADRVACVGIELVDRAIFVTEYQCSAEAMLIQRCIDACAQKHKNEWFSGLDFEAVCEWARIEAGQATQETEREGSAGQVERACAIVGGQAVLARAIGVAPSFINQMVHGSRGVGYINAVAIERATEGAVTRRDLRPDDFHLIWPDLTAQPTTEAA
;
A
#
# COMPACT_ATOMS: atom_id res chain seq x y z
N MET A 1 -2.45 14.61 -6.84
CA MET A 1 -1.45 14.56 -7.95
C MET A 1 -1.80 13.33 -8.76
N LYS A 2 -1.97 13.42 -10.08
CA LYS A 2 -2.31 12.22 -10.87
C LYS A 2 -1.16 11.22 -10.76
N GLY A 3 -1.49 9.98 -10.44
CA GLY A 3 -0.58 8.85 -10.38
C GLY A 3 -1.00 7.79 -11.39
N PHE A 4 -0.28 6.67 -11.37
CA PHE A 4 -0.54 5.56 -12.27
C PHE A 4 -0.49 4.25 -11.52
N LEU A 5 -1.38 3.33 -11.87
CA LEU A 5 -1.16 1.91 -11.67
C LEU A 5 -0.41 1.34 -12.88
N TYR A 6 0.38 0.31 -12.64
CA TYR A 6 0.99 -0.48 -13.71
C TYR A 6 0.88 -1.98 -13.41
N VAL A 7 0.86 -2.75 -14.48
CA VAL A 7 0.88 -4.21 -14.49
C VAL A 7 2.01 -4.64 -15.41
N CYS A 8 2.79 -5.65 -15.01
CA CYS A 8 3.89 -6.20 -15.78
C CYS A 8 3.79 -7.72 -15.80
N LEU A 9 3.85 -8.31 -16.99
CA LEU A 9 4.00 -9.74 -17.20
C LEU A 9 5.45 -10.08 -17.49
N PHE A 10 5.98 -11.09 -16.82
CA PHE A 10 7.35 -11.57 -17.01
C PHE A 10 7.39 -12.96 -17.65
N SER A 11 8.51 -13.31 -18.28
CA SER A 11 8.70 -14.55 -19.06
C SER A 11 8.57 -15.83 -18.24
N ASN A 12 8.68 -15.75 -16.92
CA ASN A 12 8.43 -16.84 -15.98
C ASN A 12 6.96 -16.94 -15.52
N GLY A 13 6.05 -16.24 -16.20
CA GLY A 13 4.61 -16.21 -15.89
C GLY A 13 4.23 -15.42 -14.64
N HIS A 14 5.16 -14.69 -14.02
CA HIS A 14 4.83 -13.84 -12.89
C HIS A 14 4.22 -12.52 -13.36
N ILE A 15 3.22 -12.06 -12.62
CA ILE A 15 2.65 -10.73 -12.77
C ILE A 15 3.08 -9.87 -11.60
N LYS A 16 3.63 -8.70 -11.91
CA LYS A 16 3.86 -7.63 -10.94
C LYS A 16 2.81 -6.55 -11.13
N VAL A 17 2.24 -6.07 -10.03
CA VAL A 17 1.47 -4.83 -10.01
C VAL A 17 2.19 -3.77 -9.17
N GLY A 18 1.77 -2.52 -9.32
CA GLY A 18 2.12 -1.46 -8.40
C GLY A 18 1.69 -0.09 -8.89
N ARG A 19 2.11 0.95 -8.17
CA ARG A 19 1.89 2.35 -8.56
C ARG A 19 3.15 3.18 -8.69
N SER A 20 3.05 4.27 -9.44
CA SER A 20 4.10 5.27 -9.56
C SER A 20 3.55 6.60 -10.10
N ILE A 21 4.24 7.69 -9.79
CA ILE A 21 4.10 8.95 -10.53
C ILE A 21 4.85 8.93 -11.87
N ASP A 22 5.81 8.02 -12.01
CA ASP A 22 6.62 7.77 -13.20
C ASP A 22 6.67 6.25 -13.45
N PRO A 23 5.63 5.68 -14.09
CA PRO A 23 5.51 4.23 -14.26
C PRO A 23 6.56 3.68 -15.23
N GLU A 24 6.94 4.43 -16.27
CA GLU A 24 7.93 4.01 -17.26
C GLU A 24 9.28 3.69 -16.61
N SER A 25 9.82 4.64 -15.85
CA SER A 25 11.10 4.46 -15.12
C SER A 25 11.02 3.33 -14.09
N ARG A 26 9.87 3.18 -13.41
CA ARG A 26 9.66 2.09 -12.45
C ARG A 26 9.64 0.73 -13.11
N ILE A 27 8.93 0.57 -14.23
CA ILE A 27 8.85 -0.69 -14.96
C ILE A 27 10.22 -1.08 -15.51
N ALA A 28 10.96 -0.13 -16.10
CA ALA A 28 12.33 -0.35 -16.55
C ALA A 28 13.24 -0.84 -15.41
N SER A 29 13.16 -0.20 -14.24
CA SER A 29 13.93 -0.62 -13.06
C SER A 29 13.58 -2.04 -12.60
N HIS A 30 12.33 -2.48 -12.71
CA HIS A 30 11.96 -3.86 -12.40
C HIS A 30 12.49 -4.84 -13.44
N ALA A 31 12.38 -4.51 -14.73
CA ALA A 31 12.92 -5.31 -15.83
C ALA A 31 14.43 -5.53 -15.70
N ASP A 32 15.21 -4.47 -15.47
CA ASP A 32 16.66 -4.55 -15.27
C ASP A 32 17.03 -5.47 -14.09
N ARG A 33 16.27 -5.39 -13.01
CA ARG A 33 16.52 -6.19 -11.80
C ARG A 33 16.25 -7.68 -11.97
N VAL A 34 15.35 -8.07 -12.85
CA VAL A 34 15.03 -9.49 -13.10
C VAL A 34 15.81 -10.05 -14.29
N ALA A 35 16.30 -9.20 -15.19
CA ALA A 35 17.16 -9.60 -16.30
C ALA A 35 18.45 -10.28 -15.83
N CYS A 36 18.99 -9.90 -14.66
CA CYS A 36 20.20 -10.52 -14.10
C CYS A 36 20.03 -12.01 -13.74
N VAL A 37 18.79 -12.50 -13.66
CA VAL A 37 18.46 -13.91 -13.45
C VAL A 37 17.79 -14.55 -14.67
N GLY A 38 17.90 -13.92 -15.84
CA GLY A 38 17.38 -14.45 -17.11
C GLY A 38 15.86 -14.34 -17.29
N ILE A 39 15.20 -13.49 -16.51
CA ILE A 39 13.76 -13.22 -16.65
C ILE A 39 13.59 -11.93 -17.46
N GLU A 40 12.66 -11.94 -18.41
CA GLU A 40 12.38 -10.83 -19.31
C GLU A 40 10.99 -10.25 -19.06
N LEU A 41 10.83 -8.94 -19.28
CA LEU A 41 9.53 -8.31 -19.31
C LEU A 41 8.86 -8.64 -20.65
N VAL A 42 7.73 -9.34 -20.59
CA VAL A 42 6.97 -9.77 -21.77
C VAL A 42 5.96 -8.72 -22.19
N ASP A 43 5.19 -8.20 -21.24
CA ASP A 43 4.16 -7.20 -21.51
C ASP A 43 3.93 -6.27 -20.31
N ARG A 44 3.33 -5.10 -20.57
CA ARG A 44 3.02 -4.10 -19.54
C ARG A 44 1.81 -3.25 -19.92
N ALA A 45 1.06 -2.83 -18.89
CA ALA A 45 -0.02 -1.86 -19.03
C ALA A 45 0.07 -0.78 -17.95
N ILE A 46 -0.40 0.42 -18.27
CA ILE A 46 -0.39 1.59 -17.38
C ILE A 46 -1.79 2.21 -17.36
N PHE A 47 -2.27 2.56 -16.17
CA PHE A 47 -3.61 3.10 -15.94
C PHE A 47 -3.52 4.37 -15.09
N VAL A 48 -4.11 5.47 -15.57
CA VAL A 48 -4.15 6.74 -14.83
C VAL A 48 -5.13 6.63 -13.66
N THR A 49 -4.76 7.17 -12.51
CA THR A 49 -5.66 7.30 -11.36
C THR A 49 -5.36 8.57 -10.57
N GLU A 50 -6.38 9.13 -9.92
CA GLU A 50 -6.21 10.27 -9.00
C GLU A 50 -5.81 9.82 -7.58
N TYR A 51 -6.14 8.59 -7.22
CA TYR A 51 -6.02 8.02 -5.87
C TYR A 51 -5.22 6.72 -5.93
N GLN A 52 -3.94 6.87 -6.26
CA GLN A 52 -3.08 5.72 -6.57
C GLN A 52 -2.88 4.78 -5.37
N CYS A 53 -2.89 5.26 -4.13
CA CYS A 53 -2.61 4.39 -2.98
C CYS A 53 -3.78 3.46 -2.71
N SER A 54 -5.02 3.96 -2.71
CA SER A 54 -6.20 3.12 -2.55
C SER A 54 -6.40 2.20 -3.76
N ALA A 55 -6.21 2.71 -4.98
CA ALA A 55 -6.32 1.91 -6.19
C ALA A 55 -5.31 0.74 -6.22
N GLU A 56 -4.06 0.97 -5.80
CA GLU A 56 -3.05 -0.09 -5.70
C GLU A 56 -3.43 -1.13 -4.65
N ALA A 57 -3.88 -0.68 -3.47
CA ALA A 57 -4.28 -1.58 -2.40
C ALA A 57 -5.44 -2.49 -2.81
N MET A 58 -6.45 -1.94 -3.48
CA MET A 58 -7.58 -2.69 -4.02
C MET A 58 -7.14 -3.70 -5.09
N LEU A 59 -6.27 -3.28 -6.02
CA LEU A 59 -5.73 -4.17 -7.05
C LEU A 59 -4.90 -5.32 -6.45
N ILE A 60 -4.06 -5.02 -5.47
CA ILE A 60 -3.28 -6.04 -4.76
C ILE A 60 -4.23 -7.04 -4.08
N GLN A 61 -5.25 -6.57 -3.37
CA GLN A 61 -6.20 -7.46 -2.71
C GLN A 61 -6.89 -8.38 -3.72
N ARG A 62 -7.36 -7.83 -4.85
CA ARG A 62 -7.98 -8.61 -5.91
C ARG A 62 -7.03 -9.63 -6.54
N CYS A 63 -5.74 -9.30 -6.67
CA CYS A 63 -4.71 -10.26 -7.10
C CYS A 63 -4.48 -11.36 -6.05
N ILE A 64 -4.48 -11.03 -4.76
CA ILE A 64 -4.33 -12.02 -3.68
C ILE A 64 -5.47 -13.05 -3.74
N ASP A 65 -6.70 -12.58 -3.89
CA ASP A 65 -7.90 -13.42 -3.88
C ASP A 65 -7.95 -14.40 -5.07
N ALA A 66 -7.31 -14.05 -6.18
CA ALA A 66 -7.34 -14.83 -7.42
C ALA A 66 -6.05 -15.61 -7.73
N CYS A 67 -4.91 -15.27 -7.10
CA CYS A 67 -3.63 -15.86 -7.45
C CYS A 67 -3.48 -17.30 -6.96
N ALA A 68 -2.65 -18.08 -7.66
CA ALA A 68 -2.23 -19.38 -7.16
C ALA A 68 -1.19 -19.23 -6.03
N GLN A 69 -0.24 -18.30 -6.20
CA GLN A 69 0.74 -17.97 -5.18
C GLN A 69 1.06 -16.48 -5.17
N LYS A 70 1.15 -15.94 -3.96
CA LYS A 70 1.64 -14.59 -3.65
C LYS A 70 3.12 -14.64 -3.28
N HIS A 71 3.93 -13.79 -3.90
CA HIS A 71 5.34 -13.60 -3.58
C HIS A 71 5.57 -12.15 -3.12
N LYS A 72 5.86 -11.94 -1.82
CA LYS A 72 5.85 -10.59 -1.22
C LYS A 72 4.50 -9.91 -1.46
N ASN A 73 4.41 -8.59 -1.50
CA ASN A 73 3.11 -7.90 -1.56
C ASN A 73 2.58 -7.61 -2.96
N GLU A 74 3.40 -7.79 -4.01
CA GLU A 74 3.11 -7.19 -5.32
C GLU A 74 3.44 -8.13 -6.50
N TRP A 75 3.87 -9.36 -6.23
CA TRP A 75 4.20 -10.35 -7.27
C TRP A 75 3.33 -11.57 -7.10
N PHE A 76 2.78 -12.05 -8.21
CA PHE A 76 1.78 -13.10 -8.24
C PHE A 76 2.09 -14.10 -9.35
N SER A 77 1.72 -15.35 -9.15
CA SER A 77 1.73 -16.39 -10.18
C SER A 77 0.35 -17.02 -10.32
N GLY A 78 0.07 -17.59 -11.49
CA GLY A 78 -1.23 -18.21 -11.81
C GLY A 78 -2.35 -17.20 -12.09
N LEU A 79 -2.00 -15.96 -12.46
CA LEU A 79 -2.96 -14.95 -12.90
C LEU A 79 -2.89 -14.76 -14.41
N ASP A 80 -4.02 -14.44 -15.02
CA ASP A 80 -4.12 -14.02 -16.42
C ASP A 80 -3.83 -12.51 -16.56
N PHE A 81 -2.97 -12.14 -17.50
CA PHE A 81 -2.53 -10.76 -17.66
C PHE A 81 -3.66 -9.81 -18.07
N GLU A 82 -4.52 -10.23 -18.97
CA GLU A 82 -5.64 -9.41 -19.44
C GLU A 82 -6.67 -9.18 -18.33
N ALA A 83 -6.96 -10.23 -17.54
CA ALA A 83 -7.81 -10.11 -16.37
C ALA A 83 -7.26 -9.10 -15.36
N VAL A 84 -5.95 -9.16 -15.04
CA VAL A 84 -5.33 -8.21 -14.12
C VAL A 84 -5.34 -6.79 -14.67
N CYS A 85 -5.14 -6.61 -15.98
CA CYS A 85 -5.27 -5.32 -16.66
C CYS A 85 -6.69 -4.76 -16.57
N GLU A 86 -7.72 -5.60 -16.70
CA GLU A 86 -9.11 -5.20 -16.50
C GLU A 86 -9.36 -4.76 -15.05
N TRP A 87 -8.87 -5.51 -14.08
CA TRP A 87 -8.97 -5.15 -12.67
C TRP A 87 -8.30 -3.81 -12.39
N ALA A 88 -7.06 -3.63 -12.87
CA ALA A 88 -6.33 -2.37 -12.71
C ALA A 88 -7.09 -1.17 -13.29
N ARG A 89 -7.75 -1.35 -14.44
CA ARG A 89 -8.62 -0.31 -15.03
C ARG A 89 -9.82 0.01 -14.14
N ILE A 90 -10.48 -1.01 -13.59
CA ILE A 90 -11.64 -0.85 -12.70
C ILE A 90 -11.22 -0.13 -11.42
N GLU A 91 -10.21 -0.64 -10.72
CA GLU A 91 -9.77 -0.06 -9.44
C GLU A 91 -9.23 1.37 -9.62
N ALA A 92 -8.49 1.63 -10.71
CA ALA A 92 -8.01 2.97 -11.03
C ALA A 92 -9.15 3.99 -11.22
N GLY A 93 -10.29 3.55 -11.78
CA GLY A 93 -11.47 4.36 -12.03
C GLY A 93 -12.46 4.44 -10.87
N GLN A 94 -12.44 3.48 -9.95
CA GLN A 94 -13.33 3.43 -8.78
C GLN A 94 -12.70 4.02 -7.52
N ALA A 95 -11.38 4.13 -7.45
CA ALA A 95 -10.70 4.76 -6.33
C ALA A 95 -11.20 6.21 -6.13
N THR A 96 -11.52 6.55 -4.89
CA THR A 96 -12.06 7.87 -4.51
C THR A 96 -11.23 8.50 -3.40
N GLN A 97 -11.50 9.79 -3.13
CA GLN A 97 -10.87 10.51 -2.03
C GLN A 97 -11.17 9.86 -0.67
N GLU A 98 -12.38 9.33 -0.47
CA GLU A 98 -12.77 8.63 0.74
C GLU A 98 -11.92 7.38 0.96
N THR A 99 -11.80 6.53 -0.06
CA THR A 99 -10.97 5.31 0.02
C THR A 99 -9.48 5.62 0.26
N GLU A 100 -8.95 6.70 -0.33
CA GLU A 100 -7.56 7.14 -0.10
C GLU A 100 -7.34 7.61 1.34
N ARG A 101 -8.33 8.31 1.92
CA ARG A 101 -8.30 8.79 3.32
C ARG A 101 -8.39 7.64 4.32
N GLU A 102 -9.16 6.61 4.01
CA GLU A 102 -9.31 5.41 4.85
C GLU A 102 -8.04 4.56 4.85
N GLY A 103 -7.28 4.56 3.75
CA GLY A 103 -6.00 3.88 3.65
C GLY A 103 -4.94 4.39 4.64
N SER A 104 -3.93 3.55 4.90
CA SER A 104 -2.81 3.86 5.82
C SER A 104 -2.17 5.24 5.57
N ALA A 105 -1.97 5.62 4.30
CA ALA A 105 -1.41 6.92 3.92
C ALA A 105 -2.30 8.09 4.36
N GLY A 106 -3.61 7.98 4.13
CA GLY A 106 -4.61 8.95 4.60
C GLY A 106 -4.70 9.04 6.12
N GLN A 107 -4.53 7.91 6.82
CA GLN A 107 -4.48 7.89 8.29
C GLN A 107 -3.22 8.59 8.83
N VAL A 108 -2.09 8.50 8.14
CA VAL A 108 -0.88 9.29 8.48
C VAL A 108 -1.11 10.78 8.22
N GLU A 109 -1.78 11.15 7.13
CA GLU A 109 -2.16 12.54 6.87
C GLU A 109 -3.07 13.10 7.98
N ARG A 110 -4.08 12.31 8.39
CA ARG A 110 -4.96 12.64 9.51
C ARG A 110 -4.19 12.78 10.82
N ALA A 111 -3.23 11.88 11.10
CA ALA A 111 -2.36 12.00 12.27
C ALA A 111 -1.57 13.30 12.25
N CYS A 112 -1.03 13.69 11.09
CA CYS A 112 -0.33 14.96 10.93
C CYS A 112 -1.26 16.14 11.25
N ALA A 113 -2.50 16.13 10.75
CA ALA A 113 -3.46 17.20 11.02
C ALA A 113 -3.77 17.34 12.52
N ILE A 114 -3.94 16.21 13.23
CA ILE A 114 -4.23 16.18 14.68
C ILE A 114 -3.08 16.78 15.50
N VAL A 115 -1.84 16.40 15.19
CA VAL A 115 -0.67 16.85 15.98
C VAL A 115 -0.13 18.23 15.56
N GLY A 116 -0.67 18.84 14.50
CA GLY A 116 -0.25 20.16 14.02
C GLY A 116 0.77 20.18 12.88
N GLY A 117 0.93 19.08 12.15
CA GLY A 117 1.63 19.00 10.86
C GLY A 117 2.70 17.90 10.78
N GLN A 118 3.20 17.64 9.57
CA GLN A 118 4.18 16.57 9.31
C GLN A 118 5.47 16.75 10.12
N ALA A 119 5.99 17.98 10.25
CA ALA A 119 7.20 18.26 11.01
C ALA A 119 7.02 18.03 12.52
N VAL A 120 5.83 18.34 13.05
CA VAL A 120 5.51 18.12 14.47
C VAL A 120 5.38 16.63 14.75
N LEU A 121 4.68 15.89 13.88
CA LEU A 121 4.58 14.43 13.99
C LEU A 121 5.96 13.78 13.95
N ALA A 122 6.79 14.18 12.97
CA ALA A 122 8.14 13.64 12.80
C ALA A 122 8.99 13.78 14.07
N ARG A 123 8.96 14.97 14.69
CA ARG A 123 9.65 15.23 15.96
C ARG A 123 9.06 14.41 17.10
N ALA A 124 7.74 14.30 17.19
CA ALA A 124 7.05 13.56 18.25
C ALA A 124 7.39 12.06 18.22
N ILE A 125 7.54 11.46 17.04
CA ILE A 125 7.84 10.02 16.89
C ILE A 125 9.33 9.72 16.61
N GLY A 126 10.20 10.74 16.59
CA GLY A 126 11.65 10.58 16.45
C GLY A 126 12.13 10.16 15.06
N VAL A 127 11.48 10.60 13.99
CA VAL A 127 11.86 10.29 12.59
C VAL A 127 12.14 11.55 11.77
N ALA A 128 12.76 11.39 10.61
CA ALA A 128 12.95 12.50 9.68
C ALA A 128 11.60 12.97 9.06
N PRO A 129 11.38 14.29 8.84
CA PRO A 129 10.18 14.79 8.18
C PRO A 129 9.94 14.20 6.79
N SER A 130 11.01 13.92 6.04
CA SER A 130 10.93 13.25 4.73
C SER A 130 10.33 11.85 4.82
N PHE A 131 10.52 11.15 5.95
CA PHE A 131 9.94 9.83 6.16
C PHE A 131 8.42 9.92 6.40
N ILE A 132 7.94 10.92 7.14
CA ILE A 132 6.49 11.21 7.26
C ILE A 132 5.91 11.54 5.88
N ASN A 133 6.57 12.42 5.13
CA ASN A 133 6.13 12.78 3.78
C ASN A 133 6.01 11.54 2.88
N GLN A 134 6.98 10.62 2.94
CA GLN A 134 6.93 9.37 2.20
C GLN A 134 5.73 8.48 2.59
N MET A 135 5.36 8.45 3.88
CA MET A 135 4.19 7.70 4.36
C MET A 135 2.86 8.35 3.93
N VAL A 136 2.75 9.67 4.00
CA VAL A 136 1.56 10.42 3.54
C VAL A 136 1.29 10.20 2.05
N HIS A 137 2.33 10.03 1.24
CA HIS A 137 2.21 9.76 -0.20
C HIS A 137 2.26 8.25 -0.52
N GLY A 138 2.17 7.39 0.50
CA GLY A 138 2.19 5.93 0.39
C GLY A 138 3.50 5.32 -0.12
N SER A 139 4.52 6.11 -0.50
CA SER A 139 5.81 5.59 -1.00
C SER A 139 6.58 4.76 0.05
N ARG A 140 6.22 4.88 1.32
CA ARG A 140 6.63 4.00 2.42
C ARG A 140 5.43 3.59 3.25
N GLY A 141 5.30 2.32 3.56
CA GLY A 141 4.31 1.84 4.53
C GLY A 141 4.70 2.19 5.97
N VAL A 142 3.72 2.22 6.87
CA VAL A 142 3.92 2.53 8.29
C VAL A 142 4.42 1.30 9.04
N GLY A 143 5.71 1.24 9.39
CA GLY A 143 6.27 0.14 10.20
C GLY A 143 5.64 -0.01 11.58
N TYR A 144 5.73 -1.20 12.20
CA TYR A 144 5.04 -1.51 13.47
C TYR A 144 5.41 -0.57 14.63
N ILE A 145 6.70 -0.19 14.76
CA ILE A 145 7.16 0.77 15.78
C ILE A 145 6.50 2.14 15.56
N ASN A 146 6.47 2.60 14.32
CA ASN A 146 5.89 3.90 13.96
C ASN A 146 4.38 3.91 14.16
N ALA A 147 3.69 2.80 13.88
CA ALA A 147 2.25 2.70 14.11
C ALA A 147 1.90 2.92 15.59
N VAL A 148 2.64 2.30 16.51
CA VAL A 148 2.46 2.52 17.96
C VAL A 148 2.82 3.95 18.37
N ALA A 149 3.89 4.52 17.81
CA ALA A 149 4.30 5.89 18.13
C ALA A 149 3.29 6.94 17.63
N ILE A 150 2.74 6.76 16.43
CA ILE A 150 1.69 7.62 15.87
C ILE A 150 0.41 7.51 16.69
N GLU A 151 0.00 6.31 17.09
CA GLU A 151 -1.18 6.12 17.96
C GLU A 151 -1.03 6.86 19.28
N ARG A 152 0.14 6.80 19.92
CA ARG A 152 0.43 7.55 21.15
C ARG A 152 0.44 9.06 20.92
N ALA A 153 1.08 9.53 19.84
CA ALA A 153 1.16 10.95 19.51
C ALA A 153 -0.20 11.56 19.17
N THR A 154 -1.16 10.74 18.71
CA THR A 154 -2.53 11.15 18.38
C THR A 154 -3.53 10.82 19.48
N GLU A 155 -3.06 10.41 20.67
CA GLU A 155 -3.90 10.04 21.81
C GLU A 155 -4.99 9.01 21.45
N GLY A 156 -4.66 8.07 20.58
CA GLY A 156 -5.56 7.02 20.12
C GLY A 156 -6.55 7.43 19.03
N ALA A 157 -6.52 8.69 18.56
CA ALA A 157 -7.40 9.14 17.49
C ALA A 157 -7.09 8.45 16.15
N VAL A 158 -5.82 8.11 15.89
CA VAL A 158 -5.39 7.24 14.78
C VAL A 158 -4.78 5.98 15.39
N THR A 159 -5.38 4.83 15.18
CA THR A 159 -4.95 3.57 15.80
C THR A 159 -3.95 2.83 14.92
N ARG A 160 -3.18 1.92 15.52
CA ARG A 160 -2.32 1.01 14.77
C ARG A 160 -3.09 0.05 13.86
N ARG A 161 -4.41 -0.14 14.07
CA ARG A 161 -5.28 -0.89 13.14
C ARG A 161 -5.53 -0.09 11.87
N ASP A 162 -5.82 1.20 12.02
CA ASP A 162 -6.01 2.12 10.89
C ASP A 162 -4.73 2.24 10.05
N LEU A 163 -3.56 2.24 10.70
CA LEU A 163 -2.26 2.36 10.04
C LEU A 163 -1.76 1.05 9.42
N ARG A 164 -2.19 -0.12 9.92
CA ARG A 164 -1.75 -1.45 9.49
C ARG A 164 -2.93 -2.43 9.37
N PRO A 165 -3.92 -2.15 8.51
CA PRO A 165 -5.13 -2.97 8.42
C PRO A 165 -4.85 -4.43 8.03
N ASP A 166 -3.83 -4.65 7.20
CA ASP A 166 -3.55 -5.96 6.61
C ASP A 166 -2.86 -6.95 7.56
N ASP A 167 -2.15 -6.47 8.60
CA ASP A 167 -1.32 -7.33 9.44
C ASP A 167 -1.27 -6.98 10.93
N PHE A 168 -2.07 -6.02 11.42
CA PHE A 168 -2.13 -5.72 12.84
C PHE A 168 -2.43 -6.96 13.70
N HIS A 169 -3.27 -7.88 13.20
CA HIS A 169 -3.69 -9.09 13.91
C HIS A 169 -2.55 -10.12 14.07
N LEU A 170 -1.53 -10.06 13.22
CA LEU A 170 -0.33 -10.91 13.33
C LEU A 170 0.68 -10.34 14.33
N ILE A 171 0.73 -9.01 14.47
CA ILE A 171 1.72 -8.30 15.29
C ILE A 171 1.19 -8.06 16.71
N TRP A 172 -0.10 -7.73 16.83
CA TRP A 172 -0.79 -7.46 18.09
C TRP A 172 -2.09 -8.29 18.16
N PRO A 173 -1.98 -9.62 18.34
CA PRO A 173 -3.14 -10.51 18.35
C PRO A 173 -4.15 -10.14 19.45
N ASP A 174 -3.69 -9.59 20.58
CA ASP A 174 -4.54 -9.16 21.70
C ASP A 174 -5.54 -8.06 21.30
N LEU A 175 -5.29 -7.32 20.21
CA LEU A 175 -6.25 -6.34 19.69
C LEU A 175 -7.44 -7.01 18.97
N THR A 176 -7.34 -8.28 18.56
CA THR A 176 -8.46 -8.99 17.95
C THR A 176 -9.46 -9.51 18.98
N ALA A 177 -9.01 -9.71 20.23
CA ALA A 177 -9.89 -10.10 21.31
C ALA A 177 -10.72 -8.89 21.74
N GLN A 178 -12.05 -8.96 21.52
CA GLN A 178 -12.93 -8.09 22.30
C GLN A 178 -12.76 -8.49 23.77
N PRO A 179 -12.68 -7.54 24.71
CA PRO A 179 -12.73 -7.90 26.12
C PRO A 179 -14.02 -8.69 26.32
N THR A 180 -13.88 -9.96 26.69
CA THR A 180 -14.99 -10.73 27.21
C THR A 180 -15.44 -9.98 28.46
N THR A 181 -16.53 -9.24 28.35
CA THR A 181 -17.24 -8.73 29.52
C THR A 181 -17.75 -9.97 30.26
N GLU A 182 -16.92 -10.55 31.11
CA GLU A 182 -17.41 -11.37 32.22
C GLU A 182 -18.17 -10.41 33.13
N ALA A 183 -19.49 -10.41 32.93
CA ALA A 183 -20.42 -9.90 33.91
C ALA A 183 -20.27 -10.71 35.20
N ALA A 184 -20.33 -9.98 36.32
CA ALA A 184 -20.16 -10.40 37.70
C ALA A 184 -20.85 -11.72 38.10
#